data_AF-A0A0D2Q817-F1
#
_entry.id   AF-A0A0D2Q817-F1
#
_cell.length_a   1.000
_cell.length_b   1.000
_cell.length_c   1.000
_cell.angle_alpha   90.00
_cell.angle_beta   90.00
_cell.angle_gamma   90.00
#
_symmetry.space_group_name_H-M   'P 1'
#
loop_
_entity.id
_entity.type
_entity.pdbx_description
1 polymer ?
#
loop_
_entity_poly.entity_id
_entity_poly.type
_entity_poly.pdbx_seq_one_letter_code
_entity_poly.pdbx_strand_id
1 'polypeptide(L)'
;MKIEELDEVENDRRNDGVKQLQIVRVDDAKRVLVGAGARILFYPTLLYNVFRNKIQSEFRWWDEVDQFLLLGAVPFPKDVRRLKQLGVGGVITLNEPFETLVSTSLYRAHGIDHLVIPTRDYLFAPSISDISKAVAFIHKNACCCRTTYVHCKAGRGRSTTVVLCYLVFFY
;
A
#
# COMPACT_ATOMS: atom_id res chain seq x y z
N MET A 1 36.37 7.06 -48.40
CA MET A 1 36.29 6.29 -47.14
C MET A 1 35.71 7.21 -46.06
N LYS A 2 34.38 7.36 -45.99
CA LYS A 2 33.68 8.11 -44.91
C LYS A 2 32.14 8.02 -44.91
N ILE A 3 31.55 6.97 -45.50
CA ILE A 3 30.08 6.84 -45.61
C ILE A 3 29.53 5.68 -44.75
N GLU A 4 30.31 4.62 -44.53
CA GLU A 4 29.85 3.44 -43.76
C GLU A 4 29.75 3.67 -42.25
N GLU A 5 30.62 4.50 -41.64
CA GLU A 5 30.61 4.73 -40.19
C GLU A 5 29.42 5.57 -39.68
N LEU A 6 28.75 6.34 -40.56
CA LEU A 6 27.57 7.14 -40.16
C LEU A 6 26.30 6.30 -40.13
N ASP A 7 26.16 5.37 -41.08
CA ASP A 7 24.99 4.48 -41.17
C ASP A 7 24.95 3.47 -40.01
N GLU A 8 26.11 2.96 -39.58
CA GLU A 8 26.17 2.02 -38.44
C GLU A 8 25.78 2.69 -37.11
N VAL A 9 26.24 3.92 -36.88
CA VAL A 9 25.94 4.69 -35.66
C VAL A 9 24.47 5.11 -35.60
N GLU A 10 23.86 5.44 -36.74
CA GLU A 10 22.44 5.80 -36.81
C GLU A 10 21.53 4.57 -36.62
N ASN A 11 21.94 3.41 -37.15
CA ASN A 11 21.20 2.16 -37.01
C ASN A 11 21.23 1.63 -35.57
N ASP A 12 22.36 1.78 -34.87
CA ASP A 12 22.49 1.37 -33.46
C ASP A 12 21.66 2.26 -32.51
N ARG A 13 21.67 3.59 -32.71
CA ARG A 13 20.79 4.51 -31.95
C ARG A 13 19.31 4.26 -32.20
N ARG A 14 18.95 3.94 -33.45
CA ARG A 14 17.56 3.60 -33.81
C ARG A 14 17.13 2.28 -33.19
N ASN A 15 18.01 1.28 -33.14
CA ASN A 15 17.77 -0.01 -32.51
C ASN A 15 17.60 0.12 -30.98
N ASP A 16 18.42 0.94 -30.34
CA ASP A 16 18.30 1.23 -28.90
C ASP A 16 17.01 1.99 -28.57
N GLY A 17 16.62 2.97 -29.40
CA GLY A 17 15.34 3.66 -29.26
C GLY A 17 14.15 2.70 -29.38
N VAL A 18 14.19 1.75 -30.33
CA VAL A 18 13.12 0.75 -30.52
C VAL A 18 13.07 -0.25 -29.37
N LYS A 19 14.22 -0.73 -28.88
CA LYS A 19 14.30 -1.62 -27.70
C LYS A 19 13.76 -0.94 -26.45
N GLN A 20 14.15 0.30 -26.21
CA GLN A 20 13.70 1.07 -25.05
C GLN A 20 12.18 1.32 -25.11
N LEU A 21 11.65 1.66 -26.30
CA LEU A 21 10.21 1.82 -26.50
C LEU A 21 9.45 0.50 -26.28
N GLN A 22 9.99 -0.63 -26.74
CA GLN A 22 9.39 -1.94 -26.54
C GLN A 22 9.40 -2.36 -25.07
N ILE A 23 10.50 -2.13 -24.34
CA ILE A 23 10.60 -2.43 -22.90
C ILE A 23 9.56 -1.63 -22.11
N VAL A 24 9.45 -0.31 -22.37
CA VAL A 24 8.46 0.56 -21.74
C VAL A 24 7.04 0.04 -22.00
N ARG A 25 6.74 -0.34 -23.25
CA ARG A 25 5.42 -0.82 -23.66
C ARG A 25 5.06 -2.18 -23.03
N VAL A 26 6.04 -3.06 -22.86
CA VAL A 26 5.87 -4.36 -22.17
C VAL A 26 5.63 -4.16 -20.68
N ASP A 27 6.36 -3.25 -20.04
CA ASP A 27 6.16 -2.93 -18.63
C ASP A 27 4.78 -2.31 -18.39
N ASP A 28 4.32 -1.40 -19.24
CA ASP A 28 2.99 -0.82 -19.16
C ASP A 28 1.89 -1.87 -19.34
N ALA A 29 2.05 -2.79 -20.30
CA ALA A 29 1.10 -3.88 -20.49
C ALA A 29 1.03 -4.80 -19.26
N LYS A 30 2.17 -5.16 -18.66
CA LYS A 30 2.22 -5.92 -17.40
C LYS A 30 1.53 -5.16 -16.27
N ARG A 31 1.76 -3.86 -16.14
CA ARG A 31 1.13 -3.00 -15.11
C ARG A 31 -0.40 -2.99 -15.27
N VAL A 32 -0.90 -2.89 -16.49
CA VAL A 32 -2.35 -2.91 -16.79
C VAL A 32 -2.95 -4.28 -16.47
N LEU A 33 -2.32 -5.37 -16.91
CA LEU A 33 -2.80 -6.73 -16.65
C LEU A 33 -2.84 -7.05 -15.15
N VAL A 34 -1.78 -6.68 -14.41
CA VAL A 34 -1.72 -6.82 -12.95
C VAL A 34 -2.82 -6.00 -12.28
N GLY A 35 -3.08 -4.78 -12.74
CA GLY A 35 -4.16 -3.93 -12.23
C GLY A 35 -5.55 -4.50 -12.48
N ALA A 36 -5.79 -5.14 -13.63
CA ALA A 36 -7.06 -5.79 -13.95
C ALA A 36 -7.27 -7.07 -13.12
N GLY A 37 -6.22 -7.91 -13.01
CA GLY A 37 -6.25 -9.11 -12.17
C GLY A 37 -6.46 -8.78 -10.69
N ALA A 38 -5.79 -7.75 -10.17
CA ALA A 38 -5.96 -7.29 -8.80
C ALA A 38 -7.40 -6.86 -8.50
N ARG A 39 -8.07 -6.18 -9.44
CA ARG A 39 -9.48 -5.79 -9.32
C ARG A 39 -10.43 -6.98 -9.26
N ILE A 40 -10.29 -7.93 -10.18
CA ILE A 40 -11.16 -9.12 -10.26
C ILE A 40 -10.98 -9.98 -9.00
N LEU A 41 -9.74 -10.18 -8.56
CA LEU A 41 -9.42 -11.04 -7.43
C LEU A 41 -9.62 -10.36 -6.07
N PHE A 42 -9.81 -9.04 -6.02
CA PHE A 42 -9.95 -8.29 -4.76
C PHE A 42 -11.08 -8.84 -3.88
N TYR A 43 -12.32 -8.85 -4.38
CA TYR A 43 -13.48 -9.26 -3.59
C TYR A 43 -13.50 -10.76 -3.24
N PRO A 44 -13.18 -11.70 -4.17
CA PRO A 44 -13.10 -13.12 -3.82
C PRO A 44 -12.07 -13.41 -2.71
N THR A 45 -10.88 -12.82 -2.80
CA THR A 45 -9.83 -13.04 -1.78
C THR A 45 -10.10 -12.28 -0.48
N LEU A 46 -10.77 -11.12 -0.54
CA LEU A 46 -11.26 -10.44 0.66
C LEU A 46 -12.31 -11.29 1.38
N LEU A 47 -13.25 -11.89 0.65
CA LEU A 47 -14.25 -12.78 1.22
C LEU A 47 -13.59 -13.97 1.92
N TYR A 48 -12.59 -14.59 1.28
CA TYR A 48 -11.78 -15.63 1.91
C TYR A 48 -11.14 -15.15 3.23
N ASN A 49 -10.55 -13.95 3.25
CA ASN A 49 -9.98 -13.37 4.48
C ASN A 49 -11.04 -13.16 5.58
N VAL A 50 -12.25 -12.72 5.23
CA VAL A 50 -13.36 -12.57 6.18
C VAL A 50 -13.78 -13.91 6.76
N PHE A 51 -13.91 -14.95 5.93
CA PHE A 51 -14.22 -16.31 6.40
C PHE A 51 -13.13 -16.84 7.33
N ARG A 52 -11.85 -16.68 6.95
CA ARG A 52 -10.70 -17.06 7.77
C ARG A 52 -10.72 -16.37 9.13
N ASN A 53 -10.92 -15.05 9.18
CA ASN A 53 -11.03 -14.28 10.42
C ASN A 53 -12.18 -14.74 11.32
N LYS A 54 -13.29 -15.24 10.74
CA LYS A 54 -14.43 -15.73 11.52
C LYS A 54 -14.23 -17.15 12.06
N ILE A 55 -13.53 -18.00 11.32
CA ILE A 55 -13.39 -19.43 11.62
C ILE A 55 -12.15 -19.70 12.48
N GLN A 56 -11.08 -18.95 12.27
CA GLN A 56 -9.78 -19.15 12.92
C GLN A 56 -9.51 -18.01 13.89
N SER A 57 -9.45 -18.32 15.18
CA SER A 57 -9.16 -17.34 16.24
C SER A 57 -7.77 -16.74 16.14
N GLU A 58 -6.81 -17.45 15.52
CA GLU A 58 -5.46 -16.95 15.30
C GLU A 58 -5.43 -15.86 14.22
N PHE A 59 -6.44 -15.80 13.34
CA PHE A 59 -6.49 -14.85 12.25
C PHE A 59 -7.22 -13.57 12.68
N ARG A 60 -6.55 -12.74 13.48
CA ARG A 60 -7.08 -11.44 13.92
C ARG A 60 -7.06 -10.43 12.75
N TRP A 61 -8.11 -9.61 12.63
CA TRP A 61 -8.22 -8.59 11.59
C TRP A 61 -7.18 -7.47 11.74
N TRP A 62 -6.82 -7.18 12.98
CA TRP A 62 -5.70 -6.32 13.32
C TRP A 62 -5.03 -6.80 14.60
N ASP A 63 -3.76 -6.44 14.72
CA ASP A 63 -2.85 -6.77 15.79
C ASP A 63 -2.26 -5.45 16.35
N GLU A 64 -2.16 -5.34 17.68
CA GLU A 64 -1.39 -4.27 18.32
C GLU A 64 0.08 -4.66 18.30
N VAL A 65 0.89 -3.82 17.65
CA VAL A 65 2.33 -4.09 17.43
C VAL A 65 3.17 -3.30 18.43
N ASP A 66 2.70 -2.12 18.81
CA ASP A 66 3.32 -1.22 19.79
C ASP A 66 2.22 -0.34 20.42
N GLN A 67 2.51 0.34 21.54
CA GLN A 67 1.54 1.07 22.39
C GLN A 67 0.62 2.04 21.61
N PHE A 68 1.10 2.61 20.50
CA PHE A 68 0.33 3.53 19.66
C PHE A 68 0.27 3.08 18.19
N LEU A 69 0.43 1.78 17.92
CA LEU A 69 0.50 1.25 16.57
C LEU A 69 -0.29 -0.05 16.40
N LEU A 70 -1.28 0.01 15.51
CA LEU A 70 -2.07 -1.14 15.08
C LEU A 70 -1.73 -1.49 13.62
N LEU A 71 -1.54 -2.77 13.35
CA LEU A 71 -1.36 -3.33 12.01
C LEU A 71 -2.57 -4.18 11.63
N GLY A 72 -3.18 -3.96 10.47
CA GLY A 72 -4.36 -4.76 10.11
C GLY A 72 -4.76 -4.79 8.64
N ALA A 73 -5.86 -5.50 8.39
CA ALA A 73 -6.48 -5.66 7.08
C ALA A 73 -7.38 -4.47 6.71
N VAL A 74 -7.93 -4.47 5.49
CA VAL A 74 -8.79 -3.38 5.03
C VAL A 74 -10.01 -3.24 5.96
N PRO A 75 -10.28 -2.07 6.55
CA PRO A 75 -11.39 -1.90 7.46
C PRO A 75 -12.71 -1.79 6.69
N PHE A 76 -13.80 -2.23 7.32
CA PHE A 76 -15.15 -1.96 6.85
C PHE A 76 -15.67 -0.64 7.46
N PRO A 77 -16.69 0.01 6.86
CA PRO A 77 -17.30 1.22 7.42
C PRO A 77 -17.73 1.09 8.89
N LYS A 78 -18.22 -0.09 9.28
CA LYS A 78 -18.58 -0.40 10.68
C LYS A 78 -17.39 -0.38 11.64
N ASP A 79 -16.19 -0.68 11.15
CA ASP A 79 -14.98 -0.76 11.96
C ASP A 79 -14.43 0.61 12.31
N VAL A 80 -14.77 1.67 11.56
CA VAL A 80 -14.29 3.05 11.82
C VAL A 80 -14.65 3.50 13.23
N ARG A 81 -15.86 3.18 13.70
CA ARG A 81 -16.29 3.47 15.08
C ARG A 81 -15.47 2.69 16.10
N ARG A 82 -15.18 1.42 15.83
CA ARG A 82 -14.38 0.56 16.71
C ARG A 82 -12.93 1.04 16.77
N LEU A 83 -12.34 1.44 15.64
CA LEU A 83 -11.01 2.06 15.58
C LEU A 83 -10.98 3.32 16.44
N LYS A 84 -11.99 4.18 16.35
CA LYS A 84 -12.05 5.39 17.19
C LYS A 84 -12.10 5.07 18.68
N GLN A 85 -12.85 4.06 19.09
CA GLN A 85 -12.92 3.59 20.49
C GLN A 85 -11.59 3.04 20.99
N LEU A 86 -10.76 2.48 20.10
CA LEU A 86 -9.40 2.02 20.40
C LEU A 86 -8.37 3.16 20.46
N GLY A 87 -8.80 4.42 20.48
CA GLY A 87 -7.91 5.58 20.53
C GLY A 87 -7.22 5.89 19.20
N VAL A 88 -7.67 5.28 18.09
CA VAL A 88 -7.11 5.57 16.76
C VAL A 88 -7.39 7.02 16.39
N GLY A 89 -6.32 7.80 16.25
CA GLY A 89 -6.34 9.18 15.80
C GLY A 89 -5.85 9.35 14.37
N GLY A 90 -5.18 8.33 13.80
CA GLY A 90 -4.68 8.34 12.44
C GLY A 90 -4.81 6.99 11.74
N VAL A 91 -5.08 7.01 10.44
CA VAL A 91 -5.13 5.82 9.57
C VAL A 91 -4.19 6.02 8.40
N ILE A 92 -3.39 4.99 8.11
CA ILE A 92 -2.57 4.89 6.90
C ILE A 92 -3.15 3.80 6.01
N THR A 93 -3.60 4.19 4.81
CA THR A 93 -4.12 3.29 3.80
C THR A 93 -3.08 3.10 2.70
N LEU A 94 -2.58 1.87 2.55
CA LEU A 94 -1.63 1.51 1.48
C LEU A 94 -2.29 0.90 0.23
N ASN A 95 -3.62 0.81 0.26
CA ASN A 95 -4.43 0.26 -0.81
C ASN A 95 -4.49 1.18 -2.03
N GLU A 96 -4.56 0.60 -3.22
CA GLU A 96 -5.01 1.35 -4.39
C GLU A 96 -6.49 1.73 -4.24
N PRO A 97 -6.98 2.81 -4.88
CA PRO A 97 -8.33 3.31 -4.66
C PRO A 97 -9.45 2.27 -4.82
N PHE A 98 -9.29 1.31 -5.75
CA PHE A 98 -10.26 0.25 -6.00
C PHE A 98 -10.28 -0.86 -4.93
N GLU A 99 -9.29 -0.89 -4.05
CA GLU A 99 -9.18 -1.83 -2.93
C GLU A 99 -9.69 -1.22 -1.61
N THR A 100 -10.21 0.01 -1.61
CA THR A 100 -10.68 0.70 -0.41
C THR A 100 -12.17 0.51 -0.18
N LEU A 101 -12.55 0.32 1.09
CA LEU A 101 -13.96 0.15 1.51
C LEU A 101 -14.46 1.32 2.37
N VAL A 102 -13.56 2.20 2.77
CA VAL A 102 -13.83 3.34 3.65
C VAL A 102 -13.27 4.59 3.00
N SER A 103 -14.10 5.63 2.91
CA SER A 103 -13.70 6.91 2.34
C SER A 103 -12.94 7.76 3.35
N THR A 104 -12.06 8.63 2.85
CA THR A 104 -11.40 9.68 3.65
C THR A 104 -12.39 10.54 4.43
N SER A 105 -13.57 10.82 3.85
CA SER A 105 -14.62 11.60 4.51
C SER A 105 -15.16 10.92 5.76
N LEU A 106 -15.30 9.58 5.76
CA LEU A 106 -15.81 8.85 6.91
C LEU A 106 -14.81 8.87 8.07
N TYR A 107 -13.51 8.74 7.79
CA TYR A 107 -12.48 8.90 8.84
C TYR A 107 -12.50 10.30 9.45
N ARG A 108 -12.53 11.33 8.60
CA ARG A 108 -12.56 12.73 9.07
C ARG A 108 -13.80 13.05 9.89
N ALA A 109 -14.96 12.50 9.53
CA ALA A 109 -16.20 12.64 10.31
C ALA A 109 -16.08 12.07 11.73
N HIS A 110 -15.19 11.10 11.95
CA HIS A 110 -14.87 10.53 13.26
C HIS A 110 -13.62 11.17 13.92
N GLY A 111 -13.10 12.28 13.36
CA GLY A 111 -11.89 12.93 13.86
C GLY A 111 -10.67 12.03 13.79
N ILE A 112 -10.54 11.28 12.69
CA ILE A 112 -9.39 10.43 12.37
C ILE A 112 -8.67 11.05 11.17
N ASP A 113 -7.39 11.35 11.36
CA ASP A 113 -6.52 11.83 10.29
C ASP A 113 -6.25 10.67 9.31
N HIS A 114 -6.26 10.94 8.00
CA HIS A 114 -6.12 9.88 6.99
C HIS A 114 -5.00 10.20 6.01
N LEU A 115 -4.00 9.32 5.95
CA LEU A 115 -2.89 9.35 5.02
C LEU A 115 -3.03 8.21 4.01
N VAL A 116 -3.06 8.54 2.72
CA VAL A 116 -3.20 7.57 1.64
C VAL A 116 -1.89 7.46 0.88
N ILE A 117 -1.33 6.25 0.81
CA ILE A 117 -0.09 5.93 0.09
C ILE A 117 -0.38 4.73 -0.82
N PRO A 118 -0.99 4.96 -2.00
CA PRO A 118 -1.38 3.87 -2.88
C PRO A 118 -0.16 3.05 -3.30
N THR A 119 -0.16 1.77 -2.94
CA THR A 119 0.92 0.83 -3.25
C THR A 119 0.31 -0.42 -3.86
N ARG A 120 0.79 -0.87 -5.01
CA ARG A 120 0.28 -2.10 -5.66
C ARG A 120 0.56 -3.34 -4.80
N ASP A 121 -0.38 -4.27 -4.77
CA ASP A 121 -0.25 -5.48 -3.95
C ASP A 121 0.77 -6.49 -4.51
N TYR A 122 1.23 -7.40 -3.64
CA TYR A 122 2.15 -8.52 -3.91
C TYR A 122 3.59 -8.18 -4.29
N LEU A 123 3.81 -7.54 -5.45
CA LEU A 123 5.14 -7.39 -6.05
C LEU A 123 5.78 -6.03 -5.78
N PHE A 124 5.13 -5.16 -5.02
CA PHE A 124 5.56 -3.78 -4.82
C PHE A 124 5.53 -3.39 -3.34
N ALA A 125 6.55 -2.64 -2.95
CA ALA A 125 6.62 -1.94 -1.67
C ALA A 125 6.39 -0.44 -1.89
N PRO A 126 5.98 0.31 -0.85
CA PRO A 126 5.91 1.76 -0.94
C PRO A 126 7.30 2.34 -1.23
N SER A 127 7.36 3.50 -1.89
CA SER A 127 8.62 4.19 -2.13
C SER A 127 9.28 4.60 -0.82
N ILE A 128 10.61 4.75 -0.79
CA ILE A 128 11.32 5.23 0.41
C ILE A 128 10.74 6.56 0.91
N SER A 129 10.45 7.49 0.00
CA SER A 129 9.84 8.77 0.37
C SER A 129 8.47 8.62 1.01
N ASP A 130 7.68 7.64 0.58
CA ASP A 130 6.36 7.40 1.18
C ASP A 130 6.47 6.65 2.51
N ILE A 131 7.43 5.74 2.64
CA ILE A 131 7.78 5.12 3.92
C ILE A 131 8.17 6.22 4.92
N SER A 132 9.04 7.16 4.54
CA SER A 132 9.41 8.28 5.43
C SER A 132 8.21 9.12 5.85
N LYS A 133 7.28 9.42 4.93
CA LYS A 133 6.02 10.12 5.27
C LYS A 133 5.16 9.31 6.25
N ALA A 134 5.03 8.00 6.01
CA ALA A 134 4.26 7.11 6.86
C ALA A 134 4.85 7.00 8.27
N VAL A 135 6.17 6.81 8.38
CA VAL A 135 6.90 6.75 9.64
C VAL A 135 6.76 8.06 10.43
N ALA A 136 6.91 9.22 9.77
CA ALA A 136 6.70 10.52 10.40
C ALA A 136 5.25 10.70 10.88
N PHE A 137 4.27 10.22 10.11
CA PHE A 137 2.85 10.26 10.50
C PHE A 137 2.57 9.40 11.73
N ILE A 138 3.11 8.17 11.78
CA ILE A 138 2.98 7.28 12.96
C ILE A 138 3.60 7.96 14.18
N HIS A 139 4.83 8.45 14.07
CA HIS A 139 5.55 9.09 15.16
C HIS A 139 4.80 10.32 15.70
N LYS A 140 4.31 11.19 14.81
CA LYS A 140 3.51 12.37 15.19
C LYS A 140 2.27 11.98 16.01
N ASN A 141 1.57 10.91 15.65
CA ASN A 141 0.41 10.45 16.40
C ASN A 141 0.81 9.88 17.76
N ALA A 142 1.87 9.07 17.81
CA ALA A 142 2.39 8.50 19.05
C ALA A 142 2.80 9.59 20.06
N CYS A 143 3.48 10.66 19.63
CA CYS A 143 3.82 11.81 20.48
C CYS A 143 2.61 12.54 21.06
N CYS A 144 1.43 12.41 20.42
CA CYS A 144 0.17 12.97 20.90
C CYS A 144 -0.69 11.94 21.64
N CYS A 145 -0.13 10.78 22.03
CA CYS A 145 -0.87 9.66 22.64
C CYS A 145 -2.06 9.18 21.78
N ARG A 146 -1.92 9.26 20.45
CA ARG A 146 -2.94 8.79 19.49
C ARG A 146 -2.42 7.55 18.77
N THR A 147 -3.27 6.54 18.68
CA THR A 147 -2.93 5.30 17.97
C THR A 147 -3.02 5.50 16.46
N THR A 148 -2.08 4.92 15.71
CA THR A 148 -2.12 4.87 14.25
C THR A 148 -2.52 3.48 13.77
N TYR A 149 -3.54 3.38 12.93
CA TYR A 149 -3.93 2.15 12.26
C TYR A 149 -3.32 2.09 10.86
N VAL A 150 -2.38 1.16 10.64
CA VAL A 150 -1.71 0.96 9.36
C VAL A 150 -2.29 -0.29 8.69
N HIS A 151 -2.84 -0.13 7.50
CA HIS A 151 -3.45 -1.25 6.80
C HIS A 151 -3.13 -1.31 5.31
N CYS A 152 -3.26 -2.52 4.78
CA CYS A 152 -3.37 -2.79 3.36
C CYS A 152 -4.64 -3.63 3.14
N LYS A 153 -4.63 -4.58 2.21
CA LYS A 153 -5.74 -5.51 2.01
C LYS A 153 -5.87 -6.54 3.13
N ALA A 154 -4.80 -7.27 3.42
CA ALA A 154 -4.80 -8.35 4.42
C ALA A 154 -4.00 -8.02 5.69
N GLY A 155 -3.27 -6.91 5.72
CA GLY A 155 -2.44 -6.52 6.86
C GLY A 155 -1.13 -7.30 7.00
N ARG A 156 -0.65 -7.94 5.93
CA ARG A 156 0.50 -8.88 6.00
C ARG A 156 1.69 -8.52 5.10
N GLY A 157 1.50 -7.68 4.09
CA GLY A 157 2.53 -7.29 3.12
C GLY A 157 2.91 -5.82 3.25
N ARG A 158 2.35 -4.99 2.36
CA ARG A 158 2.60 -3.53 2.27
C ARG A 158 2.60 -2.82 3.64
N SER A 159 1.56 -3.05 4.46
CA SER A 159 1.41 -2.40 5.76
C SER A 159 2.47 -2.86 6.76
N THR A 160 2.80 -4.15 6.74
CA THR A 160 3.86 -4.74 7.55
C THR A 160 5.21 -4.11 7.19
N THR A 161 5.49 -3.87 5.91
CA THR A 161 6.72 -3.18 5.48
C THR A 161 6.86 -1.81 6.15
N VAL A 162 5.82 -0.98 6.14
CA VAL A 162 5.83 0.34 6.77
C VAL A 162 6.02 0.23 8.29
N VAL A 163 5.29 -0.68 8.94
CA VAL A 163 5.39 -0.91 10.39
C VAL A 163 6.79 -1.37 10.78
N LEU A 164 7.38 -2.30 10.03
CA LEU A 164 8.77 -2.74 10.26
C LEU A 164 9.75 -1.59 10.12
N CYS A 165 9.63 -0.76 9.08
CA CYS A 165 10.49 0.41 8.91
C CYS A 165 10.35 1.41 10.06
N TYR A 166 9.13 1.60 10.59
CA TYR A 166 8.92 2.44 11.78
C TYR A 166 9.64 1.88 13.00
N LEU A 167 9.49 0.58 13.27
CA LEU A 167 10.13 -0.05 14.43
C LEU A 167 11.66 0.04 14.35
N VAL A 168 12.26 -0.31 13.19
CA VAL A 168 13.71 -0.23 12.98
C VAL A 168 14.25 1.19 13.13
N PHE A 169 13.45 2.22 12.84
CA PHE A 169 13.91 3.60 12.91
C PHE A 169 13.89 4.17 14.33
N PHE A 170 13.02 3.66 15.21
CA PHE A 170 12.80 4.21 16.55
C PHE A 170 13.18 3.28 17.71
N TYR A 171 13.54 2.02 17.43
CA TYR A 171 14.05 1.02 18.38
C TYR A 171 15.41 0.49 17.93
#